data_AF-A0A920IPE9-F1
#
_entry.id   AF-A0A920IPE9-F1
#
_cell.length_a   1.000
_cell.length_b   1.000
_cell.length_c   1.000
_cell.angle_alpha   90.00
_cell.angle_beta   90.00
_cell.angle_gamma   90.00
#
_symmetry.space_group_name_H-M   'P 1'
#
loop_
_entity.id
_entity.type
_entity.pdbx_description
1 polymer ?
#
loop_
_entity_poly.entity_id
_entity_poly.type
_entity_poly.pdbx_seq_one_letter_code
_entity_poly.pdbx_strand_id
1 'polypeptide(L)'
;MKLSKIFLLFLFVVNINANSVNSGHAEISLIKYNQSELSNDKNLIGIKMDMQKNWHTYWKNPGDSGGPIKIIWKTSENVSIGQIKWPTPELIPYDPLMTYGYKDFVIFPFEYVKNFDGNADIELDLDFLICDDVCIPEKAKIKTTLNDIKEDDQLID
;
A
#
# COMPACT_ATOMS: atom_id res chain seq x y z
N MET A 1 -32.19 45.35 27.74
CA MET A 1 -31.27 44.88 26.67
C MET A 1 -30.58 43.60 27.13
N LYS A 2 -31.05 42.43 26.68
CA LYS A 2 -30.37 41.14 26.89
C LYS A 2 -29.71 40.74 25.57
N LEU A 3 -28.39 40.88 25.47
CA LEU A 3 -27.64 40.36 24.32
C LEU A 3 -27.40 38.86 24.54
N SER A 4 -28.07 38.05 23.73
CA SER A 4 -27.85 36.61 23.64
C SER A 4 -26.50 36.34 22.98
N LYS A 5 -25.57 35.71 23.71
CA LYS A 5 -24.30 35.24 23.16
C LYS A 5 -24.56 33.92 22.42
N ILE A 6 -24.60 33.97 21.09
CA ILE A 6 -24.56 32.77 20.24
C ILE A 6 -23.09 32.35 20.15
N PHE A 7 -22.75 31.27 20.85
CA PHE A 7 -21.45 30.62 20.74
C PHE A 7 -21.53 29.65 19.54
N LEU A 8 -21.01 30.09 18.39
CA LEU A 8 -20.98 29.29 17.16
C LEU A 8 -19.88 28.22 17.32
N LEU A 9 -20.28 26.99 17.67
CA LEU A 9 -19.38 25.85 17.76
C LEU A 9 -19.00 25.42 16.33
N PHE A 10 -17.78 25.75 15.91
CA PHE A 10 -17.24 25.36 14.61
C PHE A 10 -16.91 23.85 14.64
N LEU A 11 -17.79 23.02 14.08
CA LEU A 11 -17.55 21.60 13.84
C LEU A 11 -16.46 21.47 12.77
N PHE A 12 -15.23 21.18 13.19
CA PHE A 12 -14.13 20.84 12.30
C PHE A 12 -14.40 19.44 11.72
N VAL A 13 -14.96 19.37 10.51
CA VAL A 13 -15.13 18.10 9.79
C VAL A 13 -13.74 17.66 9.31
N VAL A 14 -13.11 16.76 10.07
CA VAL A 14 -11.86 16.11 9.65
C VAL A 14 -12.22 15.11 8.55
N ASN A 15 -12.03 15.49 7.30
CA ASN A 15 -12.07 14.53 6.19
C ASN A 15 -10.84 13.62 6.31
N ILE A 16 -11.04 12.41 6.81
CA ILE A 16 -10.02 11.34 6.79
C ILE A 16 -9.94 10.87 5.33
N ASN A 17 -9.14 11.57 4.53
CA ASN A 17 -8.77 11.07 3.21
C ASN A 17 -7.92 9.81 3.37
N ALA A 18 -7.94 8.96 2.35
CA ALA A 18 -7.08 7.78 2.21
C ALA A 18 -5.60 8.20 2.23
N ASN A 19 -5.08 8.40 3.44
CA ASN A 19 -3.72 8.84 3.65
C ASN A 19 -2.82 7.62 3.64
N SER A 20 -1.66 7.81 3.04
CA SER A 20 -0.53 6.92 3.22
C SER A 20 -0.17 6.80 4.70
N VAL A 21 0.49 5.71 5.06
CA VAL A 21 0.93 5.41 6.41
C VAL A 21 2.44 5.46 6.45
N ASN A 22 2.98 6.37 7.26
CA ASN A 22 4.39 6.36 7.60
C ASN A 22 4.66 5.25 8.62
N SER A 23 5.47 4.27 8.25
CA SER A 23 5.85 3.15 9.12
C SER A 23 7.11 3.41 9.97
N GLY A 24 7.77 4.55 9.74
CA GLY A 24 9.07 4.91 10.30
C GLY A 24 10.08 5.18 9.20
N HIS A 25 10.33 4.19 8.34
CA HIS A 25 11.32 4.26 7.27
C HIS A 25 10.74 4.08 5.86
N ALA A 26 9.42 3.93 5.76
CA ALA A 26 8.70 3.93 4.50
C ALA A 26 7.36 4.67 4.63
N GLU A 27 6.90 5.21 3.50
CA GLU A 27 5.55 5.69 3.31
C GLU A 27 4.79 4.63 2.50
N ILE A 28 3.74 4.08 3.08
CA ILE A 28 2.96 2.98 2.49
C ILE A 28 1.62 3.53 2.01
N SER A 29 1.26 3.28 0.76
CA SER A 29 -0.04 3.69 0.22
C SER A 29 -0.68 2.59 -0.62
N LEU A 30 -1.99 2.70 -0.79
CA LEU A 30 -2.72 1.94 -1.79
C LEU A 30 -2.87 2.81 -3.03
N ILE A 31 -2.63 2.20 -4.19
CA ILE A 31 -2.87 2.77 -5.51
C ILE A 31 -3.75 1.80 -6.31
N LYS A 32 -4.45 2.29 -7.32
CA LYS A 32 -5.23 1.46 -8.24
C LYS A 32 -4.96 1.85 -9.68
N TYR A 33 -5.32 0.96 -10.58
CA TYR A 33 -5.40 1.24 -11.99
C TYR A 33 -6.71 0.67 -12.52
N ASN A 34 -7.54 1.57 -13.06
CA ASN A 34 -8.79 1.24 -13.71
C ASN A 34 -8.62 1.51 -15.21
N GLN A 35 -8.57 0.47 -16.03
CA GLN A 35 -8.59 0.66 -17.47
C GLN A 35 -10.02 0.93 -17.95
N SER A 36 -10.14 1.75 -19.00
CA SER A 36 -11.41 2.00 -19.71
C SER A 36 -12.15 0.69 -20.04
N GLU A 37 -13.48 0.69 -19.92
CA GLU A 37 -14.40 -0.46 -20.06
C GLU A 37 -14.30 -1.26 -21.40
N LEU A 38 -13.44 -0.85 -22.32
CA LEU A 38 -13.28 -1.41 -23.66
C LEU A 38 -12.19 -2.49 -23.75
N SER A 39 -11.35 -2.66 -22.72
CA SER A 39 -10.32 -3.70 -22.67
C SER A 39 -10.71 -4.80 -21.69
N ASN A 40 -10.47 -6.06 -22.07
CA ASN A 40 -10.57 -7.26 -21.23
C ASN A 40 -9.53 -7.28 -20.07
N ASP A 41 -8.93 -6.13 -19.76
CA ASP A 41 -7.87 -6.00 -18.77
C ASP A 41 -8.44 -5.98 -17.36
N LYS A 42 -7.66 -6.56 -16.46
CA LYS A 42 -8.06 -6.85 -15.09
C LYS A 42 -7.81 -5.62 -14.22
N ASN A 43 -8.74 -5.31 -13.33
CA ASN A 43 -8.55 -4.22 -12.37
C ASN A 43 -7.35 -4.52 -11.45
N LEU A 44 -6.51 -3.52 -11.22
CA LEU A 44 -5.33 -3.65 -10.38
C LEU A 44 -5.41 -2.75 -9.16
N ILE A 45 -4.96 -3.30 -8.03
CA ILE A 45 -4.66 -2.57 -6.80
C ILE A 45 -3.20 -2.85 -6.43
N GLY A 46 -2.49 -1.85 -5.95
CA GLY A 46 -1.08 -1.93 -5.59
C GLY A 46 -0.83 -1.47 -4.17
N ILE A 47 0.12 -2.13 -3.51
CA ILE A 47 0.76 -1.60 -2.30
C ILE A 47 2.03 -0.88 -2.77
N LYS A 48 2.02 0.45 -2.72
CA LYS A 48 3.17 1.30 -3.03
C LYS A 48 3.96 1.55 -1.76
N MET A 49 5.26 1.30 -1.81
CA MET A 49 6.20 1.53 -0.72
C MET A 49 7.27 2.51 -1.20
N ASP A 50 7.19 3.75 -0.72
CA ASP A 50 8.22 4.76 -0.89
C ASP A 50 9.14 4.71 0.34
N MET A 51 10.28 4.05 0.22
CA MET A 51 11.24 3.86 1.30
C MET A 51 12.21 5.03 1.38
N GLN A 52 12.73 5.30 2.57
CA GLN A 52 13.83 6.25 2.74
C GLN A 52 15.03 5.83 1.88
N LYS A 53 15.83 6.82 1.44
CA LYS A 53 17.02 6.56 0.64
C LYS A 53 17.93 5.52 1.32
N ASN A 54 18.37 4.55 0.55
CA ASN A 54 19.15 3.37 0.91
C ASN A 54 18.41 2.25 1.63
N TRP A 55 17.21 2.50 2.14
CA TRP A 55 16.41 1.47 2.76
C TRP A 55 15.82 0.54 1.70
N HIS A 56 15.68 -0.72 2.08
CA HIS A 56 15.17 -1.74 1.20
C HIS A 56 14.25 -2.72 1.93
N THR A 57 13.32 -3.29 1.15
CA THR A 57 12.54 -4.45 1.55
C THR A 57 12.84 -5.62 0.60
N TYR A 58 12.19 -6.75 0.82
CA TYR A 58 12.65 -8.03 0.33
C TYR A 58 11.76 -8.65 -0.75
N TRP A 59 12.39 -9.42 -1.63
CA TRP A 59 11.68 -10.26 -2.59
C TRP A 59 11.06 -11.49 -1.93
N LYS A 60 10.21 -12.21 -2.69
CA LYS A 60 9.59 -13.48 -2.25
C LYS A 60 10.63 -14.47 -1.73
N ASN A 61 11.77 -14.57 -2.42
CA ASN A 61 12.92 -15.34 -2.00
C ASN A 61 14.07 -14.36 -1.71
N PRO A 62 14.29 -14.00 -0.44
CA PRO A 62 15.17 -12.89 -0.11
C PRO A 62 16.66 -13.28 -0.20
N GLY A 63 17.00 -14.56 -0.36
CA GLY A 63 18.39 -15.03 -0.33
C GLY A 63 18.86 -15.31 1.10
N ASP A 64 20.03 -14.79 1.46
CA ASP A 64 20.73 -15.14 2.71
C ASP A 64 20.14 -14.46 3.96
N SER A 65 19.39 -13.36 3.81
CA SER A 65 18.83 -12.59 4.92
C SER A 65 17.47 -11.97 4.57
N GLY A 66 16.67 -11.67 5.60
CA GLY A 66 15.39 -10.98 5.45
C GLY A 66 14.18 -11.89 5.28
N GLY A 67 13.10 -11.36 4.72
CA GLY A 67 11.83 -12.07 4.60
C GLY A 67 10.76 -11.29 3.83
N PRO A 68 9.91 -12.00 3.08
CA PRO A 68 8.89 -11.35 2.25
C PRO A 68 7.81 -10.67 3.10
N ILE A 69 7.15 -9.69 2.50
CA ILE A 69 5.98 -9.04 3.12
C ILE A 69 4.86 -10.04 3.42
N LYS A 70 4.15 -9.80 4.51
CA LYS A 70 2.95 -10.54 4.90
C LYS A 70 1.77 -9.59 4.84
N ILE A 71 0.75 -10.00 4.10
CA ILE A 71 -0.40 -9.17 3.75
C ILE A 71 -1.65 -9.87 4.22
N ILE A 72 -2.52 -9.13 4.91
CA ILE A 72 -3.89 -9.54 5.20
C ILE A 72 -4.81 -8.47 4.61
N TRP A 73 -5.64 -8.89 3.65
CA TRP A 73 -6.71 -8.07 3.12
C TRP A 73 -8.01 -8.37 3.84
N LYS A 74 -8.76 -7.32 4.17
CA LYS A 74 -10.19 -7.40 4.51
C LYS A 74 -10.93 -6.48 3.57
N THR A 75 -12.01 -6.97 2.99
CA THR A 75 -12.78 -6.22 2.00
C THR A 75 -14.27 -6.42 2.25
N SER A 76 -15.11 -5.55 1.70
CA SER A 76 -16.56 -5.75 1.71
C SER A 76 -16.95 -7.04 0.99
N GLU A 77 -18.18 -7.54 1.24
CA GLU A 77 -18.72 -8.67 0.50
C GLU A 77 -18.63 -8.43 -1.01
N ASN A 78 -18.27 -9.48 -1.78
CA ASN A 78 -18.15 -9.46 -3.24
C ASN A 78 -16.96 -8.66 -3.83
N VAL A 79 -15.96 -8.32 -3.01
CA VAL A 79 -14.61 -7.96 -3.48
C VAL A 79 -13.64 -9.09 -3.16
N SER A 80 -12.77 -9.42 -4.12
CA SER A 80 -11.65 -10.33 -3.88
C SER A 80 -10.36 -9.73 -4.42
N ILE A 81 -9.28 -9.85 -3.64
CA ILE A 81 -7.93 -9.45 -4.05
C ILE A 81 -7.13 -10.73 -4.23
N GLY A 82 -6.49 -10.85 -5.40
CA GLY A 82 -5.72 -12.02 -5.81
C GLY A 82 -4.36 -12.11 -5.11
N GLN A 83 -3.49 -12.95 -5.67
CA GLN A 83 -2.12 -13.08 -5.18
C GLN A 83 -1.27 -11.89 -5.63
N ILE A 84 -0.25 -11.59 -4.81
CA ILE A 84 0.82 -10.65 -5.15
C ILE A 84 1.53 -11.06 -6.45
N LYS A 85 1.61 -10.13 -7.39
CA LYS A 85 2.45 -10.25 -8.58
C LYS A 85 3.82 -9.68 -8.26
N TRP A 86 4.73 -10.51 -7.78
CA TRP A 86 6.07 -10.04 -7.39
C TRP A 86 6.79 -9.37 -8.57
N PRO A 87 7.15 -8.07 -8.48
CA PRO A 87 8.03 -7.44 -9.45
C PRO A 87 9.38 -8.14 -9.52
N THR A 88 10.13 -7.88 -10.59
CA THR A 88 11.52 -8.33 -10.71
C THR A 88 12.35 -7.66 -9.62
N PRO A 89 13.08 -8.42 -8.79
CA PRO A 89 13.89 -7.85 -7.73
C PRO A 89 15.24 -7.35 -8.24
N GLU A 90 15.89 -6.55 -7.40
CA GLU A 90 17.28 -6.18 -7.53
C GLU A 90 18.16 -7.06 -6.63
N LEU A 91 19.45 -7.16 -6.99
CA LEU A 91 20.47 -7.68 -6.10
C LEU A 91 20.90 -6.57 -5.14
N ILE A 92 20.87 -6.85 -3.84
CA ILE A 92 21.30 -5.96 -2.77
C ILE A 92 22.58 -6.55 -2.17
N PRO A 93 23.76 -6.04 -2.55
CA PRO A 93 25.03 -6.62 -2.11
C PRO A 93 25.34 -6.24 -0.67
N TYR A 94 25.60 -7.24 0.17
CA TYR A 94 26.12 -7.04 1.51
C TYR A 94 27.15 -8.12 1.83
N ASP A 95 28.39 -7.93 1.38
CA ASP A 95 29.40 -8.99 1.41
C ASP A 95 29.56 -9.64 2.81
N PRO A 96 29.55 -10.99 2.90
CA PRO A 96 29.50 -11.99 1.83
C PRO A 96 28.08 -12.43 1.42
N LEU A 97 27.03 -11.78 1.92
CA LEU A 97 25.63 -12.13 1.74
C LEU A 97 25.09 -11.64 0.40
N MET A 98 24.22 -12.46 -0.19
CA MET A 98 23.50 -12.16 -1.42
C MET A 98 22.00 -12.08 -1.14
N THR A 99 21.48 -10.86 -1.20
CA THR A 99 20.08 -10.57 -0.87
C THR A 99 19.33 -10.07 -2.11
N TYR A 100 18.08 -10.47 -2.27
CA TYR A 100 17.20 -9.99 -3.34
C TYR A 100 16.05 -9.16 -2.76
N GLY A 101 15.81 -7.98 -3.34
CA GLY A 101 14.83 -7.07 -2.81
C GLY A 101 14.56 -5.86 -3.68
N TYR A 102 14.09 -4.81 -3.03
CA TYR A 102 13.74 -3.55 -3.66
C TYR A 102 14.24 -2.41 -2.81
N LYS A 103 15.00 -1.51 -3.43
CA LYS A 103 15.66 -0.40 -2.77
C LYS A 103 14.94 0.90 -3.10
N ASP A 104 14.74 1.75 -2.10
CA ASP A 104 14.07 3.07 -2.18
C ASP A 104 12.59 3.03 -2.60
N PHE A 105 12.17 2.08 -3.44
CA PHE A 105 10.84 2.05 -4.02
C PHE A 105 10.40 0.64 -4.44
N VAL A 106 9.13 0.33 -4.24
CA VAL A 106 8.46 -0.81 -4.90
C VAL A 106 6.95 -0.62 -4.93
N ILE A 107 6.31 -1.10 -5.99
CA ILE A 107 4.87 -1.35 -6.03
C ILE A 107 4.65 -2.85 -6.09
N PHE A 108 3.83 -3.38 -5.19
CA PHE A 108 3.36 -4.76 -5.25
C PHE A 108 1.95 -4.82 -5.86
N PRO A 109 1.78 -5.26 -7.10
CA PRO A 109 0.48 -5.32 -7.76
C PRO A 109 -0.33 -6.57 -7.39
N PHE A 110 -1.65 -6.40 -7.41
CA PHE A 110 -2.64 -7.45 -7.22
C PHE A 110 -3.77 -7.24 -8.23
N GLU A 111 -4.28 -8.34 -8.78
CA GLU A 111 -5.57 -8.31 -9.46
C GLU A 111 -6.68 -8.25 -8.42
N TYR A 112 -7.75 -7.50 -8.69
CA TYR A 112 -8.95 -7.57 -7.88
C TYR A 112 -10.22 -7.70 -8.74
N VAL A 113 -11.23 -8.34 -8.16
CA VAL A 113 -12.56 -8.50 -8.75
C VAL A 113 -13.58 -7.81 -7.86
N LYS A 114 -14.48 -7.03 -8.46
CA LYS A 114 -15.62 -6.38 -7.80
C LYS A 114 -16.88 -6.67 -8.61
N ASN A 115 -17.79 -7.44 -8.04
CA ASN A 115 -18.99 -7.92 -8.73
C ASN A 115 -20.27 -7.18 -8.31
N PHE A 116 -20.19 -5.86 -8.15
CA PHE A 116 -21.34 -5.00 -7.86
C PHE A 116 -21.03 -3.54 -8.19
N ASP A 117 -22.09 -2.76 -8.41
CA ASP A 117 -22.01 -1.32 -8.59
C ASP A 117 -21.94 -0.60 -7.25
N GLY A 118 -21.07 0.41 -7.14
CA GLY A 118 -20.85 1.15 -5.90
C GLY A 118 -19.43 1.02 -5.36
N ASN A 119 -19.22 1.65 -4.22
CA ASN A 119 -17.92 1.72 -3.55
C ASN A 119 -17.73 0.50 -2.63
N ALA A 120 -16.48 0.10 -2.42
CA ALA A 120 -16.14 -1.05 -1.57
C ALA A 120 -15.12 -0.64 -0.51
N ASP A 121 -15.30 -1.13 0.71
CA ASP A 121 -14.32 -0.96 1.78
C ASP A 121 -13.11 -1.87 1.55
N ILE A 122 -11.92 -1.31 1.76
CA ILE A 122 -10.63 -1.98 1.67
C ILE A 122 -9.84 -1.72 2.96
N GLU A 123 -9.40 -2.80 3.59
CA GLU A 123 -8.47 -2.76 4.72
C GLU A 123 -7.25 -3.63 4.42
N LEU A 124 -6.07 -3.04 4.57
CA LEU A 124 -4.76 -3.67 4.49
C LEU A 124 -4.16 -3.75 5.90
N ASP A 125 -3.70 -4.93 6.30
CA ASP A 125 -2.74 -5.12 7.39
C ASP A 125 -1.45 -5.69 6.78
N LEU A 126 -0.37 -4.90 6.80
CA LEU A 126 0.91 -5.22 6.20
C LEU A 126 1.97 -5.34 7.29
N ASP A 127 2.64 -6.49 7.33
CA ASP A 127 3.84 -6.72 8.13
C ASP A 127 5.03 -6.96 7.19
N PHE A 128 6.14 -6.26 7.41
CA PHE A 128 7.32 -6.37 6.54
C PHE A 128 8.62 -6.16 7.30
N LEU A 129 9.72 -6.63 6.70
CA LEU A 129 11.07 -6.28 7.12
C LEU A 129 11.59 -5.17 6.21
N ILE A 130 12.25 -4.19 6.80
CA ILE A 130 12.93 -3.12 6.09
C ILE A 130 14.33 -2.92 6.69
N CYS A 131 15.32 -2.71 5.84
CA CYS A 131 16.71 -2.65 6.26
C CYS A 131 17.51 -1.56 5.55
N ASP A 132 18.52 -1.07 6.27
CA ASP A 132 19.69 -0.37 5.74
C ASP A 132 20.92 -1.02 6.39
N ASP A 133 21.68 -0.30 7.24
CA ASP A 133 22.71 -0.88 8.10
C ASP A 133 22.15 -1.87 9.15
N VAL A 134 20.87 -1.71 9.49
CA VAL A 134 20.16 -2.56 10.45
C VAL A 134 18.81 -3.00 9.88
N CYS A 135 18.35 -4.17 10.31
CA CYS A 135 17.05 -4.72 9.93
C CYS A 135 16.02 -4.60 11.04
N ILE A 136 14.86 -4.08 10.69
CA ILE A 136 13.75 -3.86 11.63
C ILE A 136 12.42 -4.35 11.05
N PRO A 137 11.53 -4.92 11.90
CA PRO A 137 10.16 -5.21 11.51
C PRO A 137 9.30 -3.95 11.61
N GLU A 138 8.54 -3.68 10.55
CA GLU A 138 7.59 -2.57 10.48
C GLU A 138 6.19 -3.05 10.06
N LYS A 139 5.20 -2.19 10.31
CA LYS A 139 3.80 -2.47 10.03
C LYS A 139 3.12 -1.27 9.40
N ALA A 140 2.14 -1.52 8.53
CA ALA A 140 1.23 -0.50 8.04
C ALA A 140 -0.22 -1.02 8.03
N LYS A 141 -1.15 -0.18 8.50
CA LYS A 141 -2.58 -0.48 8.45
C LYS A 141 -3.33 0.62 7.74
N ILE A 142 -3.94 0.29 6.61
CA ILE A 142 -4.70 1.24 5.81
C ILE A 142 -6.15 0.80 5.81
N LYS A 143 -7.07 1.72 6.09
CA LYS A 143 -8.52 1.53 5.94
C LYS A 143 -9.04 2.61 5.02
N THR A 144 -9.69 2.23 3.93
CA THR A 144 -10.13 3.15 2.89
C THR A 144 -11.28 2.54 2.09
N THR A 145 -11.70 3.22 1.05
CA THR A 145 -12.64 2.72 0.06
C THR A 145 -12.00 2.70 -1.33
N LEU A 146 -12.43 1.79 -2.22
CA LEU A 146 -11.87 1.70 -3.58
C LEU A 146 -11.93 3.03 -4.34
N ASN A 147 -12.96 3.86 -4.13
CA ASN A 147 -13.05 5.16 -4.79
C ASN A 147 -12.00 6.16 -4.30
N ASP A 148 -11.61 6.10 -3.03
CA ASP A 148 -10.65 7.04 -2.43
C ASP A 148 -9.19 6.66 -2.71
N ILE A 149 -8.95 5.42 -3.17
CA ILE A 149 -7.62 4.99 -3.63
C ILE A 149 -7.27 5.76 -4.89
N LYS A 150 -6.07 6.36 -4.90
CA LYS A 150 -5.56 7.15 -6.03
C LYS A 150 -5.18 6.27 -7.20
N GLU A 151 -5.37 6.79 -8.41
CA GLU A 151 -4.87 6.16 -9.63
C GLU A 151 -3.38 6.46 -9.80
N ASP A 152 -2.62 5.44 -10.21
CA ASP A 152 -1.18 5.54 -10.47
C ASP A 152 -0.79 4.56 -11.59
N ASP A 153 -0.36 5.09 -12.73
CA ASP A 153 -0.02 4.32 -13.93
C ASP A 153 1.25 3.46 -13.74
N GLN A 154 2.06 3.74 -12.72
CA GLN A 154 3.22 2.90 -12.39
C GLN A 154 2.83 1.47 -11.96
N LEU A 155 1.54 1.20 -11.74
CA LEU A 155 1.02 -0.11 -11.37
C LEU A 155 1.01 -1.14 -12.52
N ILE A 156 1.13 -0.68 -13.77
CA ILE A 156 1.17 -1.53 -14.97
C ILE A 156 2.56 -1.73 -15.56
N ASP A 157 3.58 -1.06 -15.01
CA ASP A 157 5.00 -1.19 -15.39
C ASP A 157 5.64 -2.45 -14.75
#